data_AF-A0A227IZV8-F1
#
_entry.id   AF-A0A227IZV8-F1
#
_cell.length_a   1.000
_cell.length_b   1.000
_cell.length_c   1.000
_cell.angle_alpha   90.00
_cell.angle_beta   90.00
_cell.angle_gamma   90.00
#
_symmetry.space_group_name_H-M   'P 1'
#
loop_
_entity.id
_entity.type
_entity.pdbx_description
1 polymer ?
#
loop_
_entity_poly.entity_id
_entity_poly.type
_entity_poly.pdbx_seq_one_letter_code
_entity_poly.pdbx_strand_id
1 'polypeptide(L)'
;DTVVFQSSTTTEYDKQYAQKLADIAGIKDIKGFGEQMLLAKSDLSHFSAETILTMDYKNFEFAGKKVGIGVAETLNAQQLIDRKQDFNEAI
;
A
#
# COMPACT_ATOMS: atom_id res chain seq x y z
N ASP A 1 2.58 3.25 4.14
CA ASP A 1 3.91 3.84 4.42
C ASP A 1 4.77 2.97 5.31
N THR A 2 4.62 2.99 6.65
CA THR A 2 5.50 2.21 7.54
C THR A 2 5.18 0.72 7.60
N VAL A 3 4.06 0.28 7.01
CA VAL A 3 3.56 -1.10 7.03
C VAL A 3 3.53 -1.64 8.47
N VAL A 4 2.85 -0.91 9.36
CA VAL A 4 2.80 -1.23 10.81
C VAL A 4 4.22 -1.39 11.40
N PHE A 5 5.08 -0.43 11.06
CA PHE A 5 6.49 -0.36 11.44
C PHE A 5 7.41 -1.48 10.90
N GLN A 6 6.95 -2.27 9.93
CA GLN A 6 7.75 -3.33 9.30
C GLN A 6 8.53 -2.85 8.08
N SER A 7 8.16 -1.72 7.48
CA SER A 7 8.90 -1.15 6.35
C SER A 7 10.33 -0.78 6.75
N SER A 8 11.30 -1.08 5.90
CA SER A 8 12.70 -0.66 6.09
C SER A 8 12.89 0.86 6.09
N THR A 9 11.90 1.62 5.63
CA THR A 9 11.89 3.08 5.68
C THR A 9 11.44 3.63 7.04
N THR A 10 10.93 2.78 7.95
CA THR A 10 10.45 3.19 9.27
C THR A 10 11.60 3.64 10.15
N THR A 11 11.44 4.80 10.79
CA THR A 11 12.37 5.38 11.76
C THR A 11 11.79 5.40 13.17
N GLU A 12 12.65 5.68 14.17
CA GLU A 12 12.19 5.91 15.54
C GLU A 12 11.30 7.16 15.66
N TYR A 13 11.47 8.13 14.76
CA TYR A 13 10.61 9.31 14.70
C TYR A 13 9.16 8.91 14.38
N ASP A 14 8.97 8.02 13.40
CA ASP A 14 7.64 7.54 13.00
C ASP A 14 6.92 6.84 14.16
N LYS A 15 7.63 5.98 14.91
CA LYS A 15 7.07 5.28 16.07
C LYS A 15 6.65 6.25 17.18
N GLN A 16 7.51 7.22 17.49
CA GLN A 16 7.23 8.22 18.52
C GLN A 16 5.99 9.07 18.18
N TYR A 17 5.86 9.52 16.93
CA TYR A 17 4.71 10.33 16.52
C TYR A 17 3.45 9.49 16.35
N ALA A 18 3.55 8.26 15.87
CA ALA A 18 2.42 7.34 15.86
C ALA A 18 1.85 7.13 17.27
N GLN A 19 2.71 6.98 18.29
CA GLN A 19 2.24 6.88 19.68
C GLN A 19 1.53 8.14 20.16
N LYS A 20 2.13 9.32 19.93
CA LYS A 20 1.51 10.61 20.30
C LYS A 20 0.15 10.80 19.62
N LEU A 21 0.04 10.45 18.35
CA LEU A 21 -1.20 10.55 17.59
C LEU A 21 -2.24 9.52 18.04
N ALA A 22 -1.82 8.31 18.39
CA ALA A 22 -2.71 7.29 18.92
C ALA A 22 -3.34 7.72 20.25
N ASP A 23 -2.56 8.35 21.14
CA ASP A 23 -3.07 8.89 22.40
C ASP A 23 -4.15 9.97 22.15
N ILE A 24 -3.90 10.88 21.19
CA ILE A 24 -4.88 11.91 20.78
C ILE A 24 -6.14 11.29 20.17
N ALA A 25 -5.99 10.26 19.35
CA ALA A 25 -7.08 9.56 18.68
C ALA A 25 -7.82 8.55 19.57
N GLY A 26 -7.36 8.33 20.82
CA GLY A 26 -7.92 7.32 21.71
C GLY A 26 -7.65 5.87 21.28
N ILE A 27 -6.64 5.65 20.44
CA ILE A 27 -6.24 4.33 19.93
C ILE A 27 -5.23 3.72 20.92
N LYS A 28 -5.63 2.66 21.61
CA LYS A 28 -4.77 1.99 22.62
C LYS A 28 -3.84 0.93 22.03
N ASP A 29 -4.22 0.34 20.91
CA ASP A 29 -3.45 -0.69 20.22
C ASP A 29 -3.20 -0.26 18.77
N ILE A 30 -2.06 0.38 18.55
CA ILE A 30 -1.64 0.87 17.23
C ILE A 30 -1.42 -0.29 16.26
N LYS A 31 -0.86 -1.40 16.75
CA LYS A 31 -0.55 -2.57 15.92
C LYS A 31 -1.83 -3.22 15.45
N GLY A 32 -2.76 -3.51 16.37
CA GLY A 32 -4.06 -4.06 16.02
C GLY A 32 -4.87 -3.14 15.11
N PHE A 33 -4.89 -1.83 15.39
CA PHE A 33 -5.54 -0.85 14.50
C PHE A 33 -4.93 -0.86 13.09
N GLY A 34 -3.60 -0.83 13.01
CA GLY A 34 -2.87 -0.87 11.73
C GLY A 34 -3.10 -2.16 10.96
N GLU A 35 -3.15 -3.31 11.63
CA GLU A 35 -3.46 -4.60 11.01
C GLU A 35 -4.88 -4.64 10.43
N GLN A 36 -5.87 -4.11 11.15
CA GLN A 36 -7.24 -3.98 10.62
C GLN A 36 -7.30 -3.05 9.41
N MET A 37 -6.54 -1.95 9.43
CA MET A 37 -6.42 -1.04 8.29
C MET A 37 -5.77 -1.73 7.08
N LEU A 38 -4.71 -2.52 7.29
CA LEU A 38 -4.08 -3.30 6.21
C LEU A 38 -5.02 -4.35 5.65
N LEU A 39 -5.75 -5.07 6.50
CA LEU A 39 -6.77 -6.04 6.08
C LEU A 39 -7.84 -5.39 5.21
N ALA A 40 -8.39 -4.26 5.67
CA ALA A 40 -9.40 -3.52 4.93
C ALA A 40 -8.89 -3.01 3.56
N LYS A 41 -7.62 -2.60 3.49
CA LYS A 41 -6.99 -2.15 2.23
C LYS A 41 -6.63 -3.29 1.27
N SER A 42 -6.44 -4.51 1.79
CA SER A 42 -5.87 -5.63 1.02
C SER A 42 -6.84 -6.30 0.06
N ASP A 43 -8.15 -6.14 0.27
CA ASP A 43 -9.14 -6.66 -0.66
C ASP A 43 -9.28 -5.74 -1.87
N LEU A 44 -8.70 -6.19 -2.98
CA LEU A 44 -8.74 -5.50 -4.26
C LEU A 44 -9.63 -6.22 -5.28
N SER A 45 -10.37 -7.26 -4.85
CA SER A 45 -11.17 -8.12 -5.74
C SER A 45 -12.21 -7.35 -6.56
N HIS A 46 -12.76 -6.30 -5.98
CA HIS A 46 -13.86 -5.52 -6.53
C HIS A 46 -13.41 -4.37 -7.43
N PHE A 47 -12.09 -4.10 -7.53
CA PHE A 47 -11.56 -3.06 -8.41
C PHE A 47 -11.24 -3.60 -9.81
N SER A 48 -11.45 -2.76 -10.82
CA SER A 48 -11.01 -3.04 -12.19
C SER A 48 -9.49 -3.08 -12.29
N ALA A 49 -8.98 -3.71 -13.34
CA ALA A 49 -7.54 -3.80 -13.58
C ALA A 49 -6.90 -2.40 -13.73
N GLU A 50 -7.53 -1.51 -14.49
CA GLU A 50 -7.10 -0.12 -14.66
C GLU A 50 -7.05 0.63 -13.32
N THR A 51 -8.08 0.50 -12.48
CA THR A 51 -8.09 1.16 -11.17
C THR A 51 -6.95 0.65 -10.29
N ILE A 52 -6.71 -0.67 -10.24
CA ILE A 52 -5.61 -1.23 -9.43
C ILE A 52 -4.25 -0.73 -9.93
N LEU A 53 -4.04 -0.66 -11.25
CA LEU A 53 -2.77 -0.20 -11.83
C LEU A 53 -2.49 1.30 -11.57
N THR A 54 -3.53 2.11 -11.42
CA THR A 54 -3.42 3.57 -11.36
C THR A 54 -3.64 4.15 -9.96
N MET A 55 -4.15 3.35 -9.00
CA MET A 55 -4.52 3.81 -7.65
C MET A 55 -3.36 4.45 -6.87
N ASP A 56 -2.17 3.84 -6.92
CA ASP A 56 -0.92 4.42 -6.41
C ASP A 56 0.14 4.35 -7.50
N TYR A 57 -0.02 5.22 -8.49
CA TYR A 57 0.85 5.31 -9.66
C TYR A 57 1.66 6.59 -9.67
N LYS A 58 2.95 6.47 -9.97
CA LYS A 58 3.88 7.59 -10.07
C LYS A 58 4.68 7.50 -11.37
N ASN A 59 4.89 8.66 -11.98
CA ASN A 59 5.74 8.80 -13.16
C ASN A 59 7.17 9.13 -12.73
N PHE A 60 8.12 8.46 -13.38
CA PHE A 60 9.55 8.61 -13.18
C PHE A 60 10.26 8.76 -14.53
N GLU A 61 11.51 9.19 -14.47
CA GLU A 61 12.41 9.19 -15.60
C GLU A 61 13.71 8.48 -15.20
N PHE A 62 14.09 7.45 -15.96
CA PHE A 62 15.34 6.72 -15.75
C PHE A 62 16.14 6.72 -17.05
N ALA A 63 17.33 7.32 -17.03
CA ALA A 63 18.22 7.44 -18.19
C ALA A 63 17.51 7.96 -19.46
N GLY A 64 16.67 9.00 -19.31
CA GLY A 64 15.91 9.62 -20.42
C GLY A 64 14.67 8.84 -20.87
N LYS A 65 14.32 7.73 -20.21
CA LYS A 65 13.09 6.97 -20.47
C LYS A 65 12.02 7.31 -19.44
N LYS A 66 10.81 7.61 -19.91
CA LYS A 66 9.62 7.75 -19.04
C LYS A 66 9.20 6.37 -18.54
N VAL A 67 9.04 6.22 -17.23
CA VAL A 67 8.68 4.96 -16.57
C VAL A 67 7.56 5.21 -15.58
N GLY A 68 6.51 4.41 -15.66
CA GLY A 68 5.44 4.35 -14.67
C GLY A 68 5.69 3.26 -13.64
N ILE A 69 5.42 3.55 -12.37
CA ILE A 69 5.39 2.52 -11.31
C ILE A 69 4.05 2.64 -10.59
N GLY A 70 3.22 1.61 -10.73
CA GLY A 70 1.99 1.41 -9.96
C GLY A 70 2.22 0.43 -8.82
N VAL A 71 1.62 0.71 -7.66
CA VAL A 71 1.72 -0.14 -6.46
C VAL A 71 0.32 -0.56 -6.01
N ALA A 72 0.15 -1.85 -5.76
CA ALA A 72 -1.02 -2.41 -5.10
C ALA A 72 -0.57 -3.06 -3.79
N GLU A 73 -1.06 -2.56 -2.65
CA GLU A 73 -0.79 -3.14 -1.34
C GLU A 73 -1.85 -4.20 -1.01
N THR A 74 -1.43 -5.45 -0.78
CA THR A 74 -2.32 -6.55 -0.42
C THR A 74 -1.62 -7.59 0.46
N LEU A 75 -2.39 -8.22 1.35
CA LEU A 75 -2.00 -9.41 2.10
C LEU A 75 -2.09 -10.70 1.28
N ASN A 76 -2.72 -10.68 0.10
CA ASN A 76 -2.84 -11.83 -0.80
C ASN A 76 -2.33 -11.49 -2.20
N ALA A 77 -1.00 -11.46 -2.35
CA ALA A 77 -0.36 -11.13 -3.63
C ALA A 77 -0.76 -12.09 -4.76
N GLN A 78 -1.04 -13.36 -4.47
CA GLN A 78 -1.38 -14.36 -5.48
C GLN A 78 -2.65 -13.97 -6.25
N GLN A 79 -3.65 -13.40 -5.57
CA GLN A 79 -4.87 -12.93 -6.20
C GLN A 79 -4.62 -11.88 -7.31
N LEU A 80 -3.60 -11.03 -7.14
CA LEU A 80 -3.21 -10.07 -8.17
C LEU A 80 -2.38 -10.75 -9.27
N ILE A 81 -1.48 -11.65 -8.90
CA ILE A 81 -0.66 -12.40 -9.87
C ILE A 81 -1.55 -13.20 -10.83
N ASP A 82 -2.63 -13.79 -10.33
CA ASP A 82 -3.61 -14.55 -11.13
C ASP A 82 -4.34 -13.66 -12.15
N ARG A 83 -4.43 -12.34 -11.90
CA ARG A 83 -5.03 -11.34 -12.80
C ARG A 83 -4.03 -10.69 -13.75
N LYS A 84 -2.83 -11.24 -13.90
CA LYS A 84 -1.76 -10.68 -14.75
C LYS A 84 -2.23 -10.38 -16.19
N GLN A 85 -3.09 -11.22 -16.76
CA GLN A 85 -3.59 -10.99 -18.11
C GLN A 85 -4.47 -9.74 -18.18
N ASP A 86 -5.44 -9.58 -17.28
CA ASP A 86 -6.29 -8.39 -17.17
C ASP A 86 -5.46 -7.10 -17.09
N PHE A 87 -4.37 -7.13 -16.32
CA PHE A 87 -3.48 -5.97 -16.18
C PHE A 87 -2.73 -5.65 -17.47
N ASN A 88 -2.29 -6.64 -18.24
CA ASN A 88 -1.62 -6.39 -19.52
C ASN A 88 -2.58 -5.87 -20.59
N GLU A 89 -3.87 -6.19 -20.50
CA GLU A 89 -4.89 -5.73 -21.46
C GLU A 89 -5.44 -4.34 -21.11
N ALA A 90 -5.28 -3.88 -19.87
CA ALA A 90 -5.75 -2.59 -19.39
C ALA A 90 -4.83 -1.39 -19.74
N ILE A 91 -3.67 -1.63 -20.36
CA ILE A 91 -2.64 -0.64 -20.72
C ILE A 91 -2.14 -0.89 -22.14
#